data_AF-A0A9P9E7U1-F1
#
_entry.id   AF-A0A9P9E7U1-F1
#
_cell.length_a   1.000
_cell.length_b   1.000
_cell.length_c   1.000
_cell.angle_alpha   90.00
_cell.angle_beta   90.00
_cell.angle_gamma   90.00
#
_symmetry.space_group_name_H-M   'P 1'
#
loop_
_entity.id
_entity.type
_entity.pdbx_description
1 polymer ?
#
loop_
_entity_poly.entity_id
_entity_poly.type
_entity_poly.pdbx_seq_one_letter_code
_entity_poly.pdbx_strand_id
1 'polypeptide(L)'
;MANTGVTSLISDIINTLKAAAKDYNAVNNDKTLPETFHEAGRGLSTVREALKTANSQLQKRDQAGDPQNAISTLEACNAKAKLSLNIFEEVSEEPETSRFEHYKTAVGRGGRGNLVEALVVGMMNDICALAKDSAIEATMETQIKALRDAIDTLSNMEPSVPDEQSKKAFSHFGSGHQFNATGGTQNNNVGSGKQFLGDIRGETVTFN
;
A
#
# COMPACT_ATOMS: atom_id res chain seq x y z
N MET A 1 24.97 24.64 1.79
CA MET A 1 23.53 24.87 2.05
C MET A 1 22.65 23.65 1.76
N ALA A 2 23.00 22.75 0.83
CA ALA A 2 22.12 21.60 0.48
C ALA A 2 22.05 20.50 1.57
N ASN A 3 23.13 20.26 2.34
CA ASN A 3 23.14 19.25 3.42
C ASN A 3 22.13 19.53 4.54
N THR A 4 21.88 20.82 4.84
CA THR A 4 20.90 21.24 5.86
C THR A 4 19.46 20.96 5.41
N GLY A 5 19.17 21.02 4.11
CA GLY A 5 17.86 20.70 3.54
C GLY A 5 17.54 19.20 3.61
N VAL A 6 18.52 18.35 3.27
CA VAL A 6 18.36 16.88 3.32
C VAL A 6 18.14 16.40 4.76
N THR A 7 18.97 16.85 5.70
CA THR A 7 18.91 16.43 7.11
C THR A 7 17.68 16.96 7.86
N SER A 8 17.21 18.17 7.52
CA SER A 8 15.94 18.70 8.04
C SER A 8 14.75 17.89 7.53
N LEU A 9 14.69 17.59 6.22
CA LEU A 9 13.62 16.79 5.64
C LEU A 9 13.57 15.37 6.23
N ILE A 10 14.71 14.71 6.45
CA ILE A 10 14.76 13.42 7.14
C ILE A 10 14.19 13.53 8.57
N SER A 11 14.51 14.62 9.28
CA SER A 11 14.01 14.84 10.64
C SER A 11 12.48 15.01 10.67
N ASP A 12 11.93 15.71 9.69
CA ASP A 12 10.48 15.86 9.53
C ASP A 12 9.78 14.52 9.25
N ILE A 13 10.36 13.69 8.39
CA ILE A 13 9.82 12.34 8.11
C ILE A 13 9.87 11.48 9.37
N ILE A 14 10.97 11.51 10.14
CA ILE A 14 11.10 10.77 11.41
C ILE A 14 10.00 11.20 12.40
N ASN A 15 9.72 12.49 12.50
CA ASN A 15 8.66 13.01 13.38
C ASN A 15 7.26 12.55 12.91
N THR A 16 7.03 12.58 11.60
CA THR A 16 5.77 12.10 10.98
C THR A 16 5.56 10.62 11.27
N LEU A 17 6.58 9.77 11.07
CA LEU A 17 6.52 8.34 11.36
C LEU A 17 6.36 8.05 12.85
N LYS A 18 6.92 8.89 13.73
CA LYS A 18 6.72 8.78 15.17
C LYS A 18 5.25 9.03 15.55
N ALA A 19 4.60 10.01 14.92
CA ALA A 19 3.17 10.26 15.11
C ALA A 19 2.35 9.07 14.59
N ALA A 20 2.56 8.64 13.35
CA ALA A 20 1.83 7.51 12.77
C ALA A 20 1.98 6.22 13.59
N ALA A 21 3.18 5.95 14.11
CA ALA A 21 3.41 4.79 14.99
C ALA A 21 2.68 4.91 16.34
N LYS A 22 2.47 6.12 16.86
CA LYS A 22 1.67 6.35 18.07
C LYS A 22 0.21 6.00 17.80
N ASP A 23 -0.32 6.41 16.66
CA ASP A 23 -1.72 6.16 16.29
C ASP A 23 -1.94 4.67 16.00
N TYR A 24 -0.99 4.01 15.32
CA TYR A 24 -0.98 2.55 15.19
C TYR A 24 -0.97 1.84 16.56
N ASN A 25 -0.16 2.30 17.51
CA ASN A 25 -0.11 1.69 18.83
C ASN A 25 -1.45 1.77 19.59
N ALA A 26 -2.32 2.73 19.27
CA ALA A 26 -3.67 2.79 19.84
C ALA A 26 -4.60 1.69 19.30
N VAL A 27 -4.25 1.05 18.18
CA VAL A 27 -5.05 0.02 17.49
C VAL A 27 -4.33 -1.31 17.32
N ASN A 28 -3.11 -1.48 17.85
CA ASN A 28 -2.27 -2.67 17.61
C ASN A 28 -2.82 -4.00 18.19
N ASN A 29 -3.82 -3.94 19.07
CA ASN A 29 -4.50 -5.11 19.63
C ASN A 29 -5.86 -5.38 18.96
N ASP A 30 -6.24 -4.55 18.00
CA ASP A 30 -7.52 -4.63 17.30
C ASP A 30 -7.51 -5.78 16.29
N LYS A 31 -8.30 -6.81 16.57
CA LYS A 31 -8.40 -8.01 15.74
C LYS A 31 -9.36 -7.85 14.56
N THR A 32 -10.09 -6.74 14.49
CA THR A 32 -10.96 -6.43 13.36
C THR A 32 -10.16 -5.91 12.17
N LEU A 33 -8.96 -5.39 12.42
CA LEU A 33 -8.03 -4.94 11.39
C LEU A 33 -7.23 -6.12 10.81
N PRO A 34 -6.98 -6.13 9.49
CA PRO A 34 -6.22 -7.19 8.82
C PRO A 34 -4.79 -7.33 9.33
N GLU A 35 -4.22 -8.53 9.29
CA GLU A 35 -2.82 -8.76 9.67
C GLU A 35 -1.84 -7.91 8.86
N THR A 36 -2.12 -7.69 7.57
CA THR A 36 -1.32 -6.82 6.68
C THR A 36 -1.32 -5.36 7.13
N PHE A 37 -2.41 -4.88 7.73
CA PHE A 37 -2.45 -3.55 8.35
C PHE A 37 -1.49 -3.49 9.54
N HIS A 38 -1.49 -4.53 10.38
CA HIS A 38 -0.61 -4.63 11.54
C HIS A 38 0.87 -4.75 11.14
N GLU A 39 1.18 -5.55 10.12
CA GLU A 39 2.54 -5.66 9.60
C GLU A 39 3.03 -4.33 9.01
N ALA A 40 2.18 -3.59 8.29
CA ALA A 40 2.51 -2.25 7.82
C ALA A 40 2.77 -1.28 8.99
N GLY A 41 1.95 -1.33 10.05
CA GLY A 41 2.15 -0.56 11.28
C GLY A 41 3.49 -0.85 11.96
N ARG A 42 3.90 -2.13 12.03
CA ARG A 42 5.23 -2.54 12.49
C ARG A 42 6.34 -1.99 11.58
N GLY A 43 6.12 -2.02 10.26
CA GLY A 43 7.03 -1.50 9.25
C GLY A 43 7.37 -0.01 9.40
N LEU A 44 6.46 0.82 9.95
CA LEU A 44 6.75 2.23 10.26
C LEU A 44 7.98 2.40 11.16
N SER A 45 8.14 1.51 12.15
CA SER A 45 9.29 1.55 13.05
C SER A 45 10.58 1.19 12.31
N THR A 46 10.55 0.19 11.42
CA THR A 46 11.68 -0.20 10.58
C THR A 46 12.14 0.94 9.67
N VAL A 47 11.21 1.62 9.01
CA VAL A 47 11.47 2.81 8.18
C VAL A 47 12.13 3.92 9.02
N ARG A 48 11.59 4.20 10.21
CA ARG A 48 12.10 5.25 11.09
C ARG A 48 13.53 4.98 11.57
N GLU A 49 13.84 3.75 11.98
CA GLU A 49 15.20 3.41 12.43
C GLU A 49 16.21 3.49 11.27
N ALA A 50 15.82 3.07 10.06
CA ALA A 50 16.67 3.25 8.88
C ALA A 50 16.94 4.72 8.56
N LEU A 51 15.93 5.60 8.65
CA LEU A 51 16.09 7.05 8.46
C LEU A 51 17.01 7.70 9.51
N LYS A 52 16.94 7.28 10.78
CA LYS A 52 17.86 7.76 11.82
C LYS A 52 19.31 7.42 11.49
N THR A 53 19.56 6.18 11.03
CA THR A 53 20.90 5.78 10.59
C THR A 53 21.32 6.59 9.37
N ALA A 54 20.47 6.74 8.36
CA ALA A 54 20.76 7.56 7.18
C ALA A 54 21.13 9.00 7.56
N ASN A 55 20.33 9.65 8.40
CA ASN A 55 20.58 11.01 8.89
C ASN A 55 21.95 11.11 9.57
N SER A 56 22.26 10.15 10.44
CA SER A 56 23.53 10.10 11.17
C SER A 56 24.73 9.91 10.24
N GLN A 57 24.60 9.18 9.14
CA GLN A 57 25.67 8.99 8.16
C GLN A 57 25.84 10.23 7.27
N LEU A 58 24.73 10.85 6.85
CA LEU A 58 24.74 12.06 6.02
C LEU A 58 25.32 13.27 6.75
N GLN A 59 25.07 13.40 8.05
CA GLN A 59 25.68 14.44 8.88
C GLN A 59 27.20 14.31 9.03
N LYS A 60 27.74 13.09 8.92
CA LYS A 60 29.17 12.81 9.05
C LYS A 60 29.97 13.04 7.77
N ARG A 61 29.30 13.22 6.62
CA ARG A 61 29.98 13.40 5.33
C ARG A 61 30.06 14.88 4.96
N ASP A 62 31.23 15.29 4.50
CA ASP A 62 31.37 16.46 3.63
C ASP A 62 30.76 16.11 2.27
N GLN A 63 29.92 17.01 1.74
CA GLN A 63 29.01 16.79 0.61
C GLN A 63 29.68 16.06 -0.58
N ALA A 64 29.49 14.75 -0.69
CA ALA A 64 29.82 13.98 -1.88
C ALA A 64 28.54 13.31 -2.39
N GLY A 65 27.96 13.87 -3.45
CA GLY A 65 26.72 13.41 -4.08
C GLY A 65 25.91 14.56 -4.68
N ASP A 66 25.04 14.26 -5.65
CA ASP A 66 24.05 15.21 -6.14
C ASP A 66 22.90 15.33 -5.13
N PRO A 67 22.76 16.48 -4.43
CA PRO A 67 21.71 16.64 -3.42
C PRO A 67 20.30 16.61 -4.01
N GLN A 68 20.14 16.84 -5.31
CA GLN A 68 18.82 16.97 -5.93
C GLN A 68 18.06 15.63 -5.94
N ASN A 69 18.73 14.53 -6.29
CA ASN A 69 18.12 13.20 -6.27
C ASN A 69 17.72 12.78 -4.85
N ALA A 70 18.58 13.06 -3.87
CA ALA A 70 18.29 12.77 -2.46
C ALA A 70 17.06 13.56 -1.97
N ILE A 71 16.94 14.84 -2.34
CA ILE A 71 15.78 15.67 -2.00
C ILE A 71 14.50 15.10 -2.61
N SER A 72 14.48 14.81 -3.92
CA SER A 72 13.28 14.28 -4.58
C SER A 72 12.83 12.93 -4.02
N THR A 73 13.78 12.03 -3.71
CA THR A 73 13.49 10.76 -3.05
C THR A 73 12.90 10.97 -1.65
N LEU A 74 13.44 11.92 -0.88
CA LEU A 74 12.94 12.25 0.45
C LEU A 74 11.57 12.95 0.42
N GLU A 75 11.29 13.79 -0.58
CA GLU A 75 9.97 14.38 -0.77
C GLU A 75 8.92 13.31 -1.06
N ALA A 76 9.25 12.35 -1.93
CA ALA A 76 8.40 11.20 -2.21
C ALA A 76 8.17 10.33 -0.97
N CYS A 77 9.20 10.13 -0.14
CA CYS A 77 9.10 9.41 1.13
C CYS A 77 8.21 10.17 2.13
N ASN A 78 8.38 11.48 2.24
CA ASN A 78 7.60 12.34 3.13
C ASN A 78 6.11 12.37 2.74
N ALA A 79 5.79 12.40 1.44
CA ALA A 79 4.42 12.31 0.97
C ALA A 79 3.75 11.00 1.42
N LYS A 80 4.46 9.86 1.30
CA LYS A 80 3.96 8.56 1.78
C LYS A 80 3.82 8.52 3.30
N ALA A 81 4.79 9.07 4.04
CA ALA A 81 4.75 9.14 5.50
C ALA A 81 3.54 9.94 6.00
N LYS A 82 3.22 11.07 5.37
CA LYS A 82 2.05 11.90 5.68
C LYS A 82 0.74 11.18 5.36
N LEU A 83 0.67 10.48 4.23
CA LEU A 83 -0.50 9.66 3.92
C LEU A 83 -0.69 8.53 4.93
N SER A 84 0.39 7.84 5.33
CA SER A 84 0.33 6.84 6.39
C SER A 84 -0.16 7.44 7.70
N LEU A 85 0.38 8.60 8.12
CA LEU A 85 -0.07 9.31 9.32
C LEU A 85 -1.58 9.54 9.29
N ASN A 86 -2.09 10.18 8.22
CA ASN A 86 -3.51 10.50 8.12
C ASN A 86 -4.39 9.23 8.22
N ILE A 87 -3.97 8.12 7.59
CA ILE A 87 -4.75 6.87 7.64
C ILE A 87 -4.72 6.26 9.04
N PHE A 88 -3.55 6.19 9.70
CA PHE A 88 -3.46 5.65 11.05
C PHE A 88 -4.19 6.52 12.06
N GLU A 89 -4.15 7.84 11.91
CA GLU A 89 -4.92 8.81 12.70
C GLU A 89 -6.43 8.55 12.53
N GLU A 90 -6.95 8.59 11.28
CA GLU A 90 -8.37 8.33 10.96
C GLU A 90 -8.86 6.99 11.52
N VAL A 91 -8.05 5.94 11.49
CA VAL A 91 -8.41 4.63 12.06
C VAL A 91 -8.35 4.66 13.58
N SER A 92 -7.37 5.33 14.19
CA SER A 92 -7.18 5.29 15.64
C SER A 92 -8.27 6.02 16.43
N GLU A 93 -8.87 7.05 15.83
CA GLU A 93 -9.93 7.87 16.44
C GLU A 93 -11.29 7.16 16.47
N GLU A 94 -11.45 6.09 15.68
CA GLU A 94 -12.71 5.39 15.52
C GLU A 94 -12.92 4.28 16.57
N PRO A 95 -14.17 4.02 16.98
CA PRO A 95 -14.52 2.83 17.77
C PRO A 95 -14.07 1.54 17.08
N GLU A 96 -13.65 0.54 17.87
CA GLU A 96 -13.19 -0.77 17.37
C GLU A 96 -14.13 -1.40 16.33
N THR A 97 -15.44 -1.25 16.51
CA THR A 97 -16.47 -1.79 15.61
C THR A 97 -16.56 -1.12 14.24
N SER A 98 -16.02 0.10 14.07
CA SER A 98 -16.06 0.88 12.82
C SER A 98 -14.70 1.05 12.14
N ARG A 99 -13.59 0.78 12.83
CA ARG A 99 -12.22 0.99 12.35
C ARG A 99 -11.93 0.39 10.98
N PHE A 100 -12.32 -0.85 10.73
CA PHE A 100 -12.06 -1.47 9.44
C PHE A 100 -12.84 -0.82 8.28
N GLU A 101 -14.09 -0.38 8.52
CA GLU A 101 -14.87 0.35 7.51
C GLU A 101 -14.28 1.73 7.22
N HIS A 102 -13.77 2.41 8.26
CA HIS A 102 -13.08 3.68 8.10
C HIS A 102 -11.73 3.51 7.39
N TYR A 103 -10.98 2.45 7.71
CA TYR A 103 -9.76 2.10 7.00
C TYR A 103 -10.00 1.92 5.50
N LYS A 104 -11.01 1.12 5.12
CA LYS A 104 -11.40 0.95 3.72
C LYS A 104 -11.77 2.27 3.04
N THR A 105 -12.50 3.12 3.74
CA THR A 105 -12.92 4.44 3.24
C THR A 105 -11.70 5.36 3.02
N ALA A 106 -10.76 5.40 3.97
CA ALA A 106 -9.55 6.21 3.89
C ALA A 106 -8.67 5.80 2.69
N VAL A 107 -8.46 4.49 2.50
CA VAL A 107 -7.73 3.96 1.34
C VAL A 107 -8.47 4.22 0.03
N GLY A 108 -9.79 4.02 0.00
CA GLY A 108 -10.62 4.18 -1.19
C GLY A 108 -10.57 5.58 -1.81
N ARG A 109 -10.38 6.62 -1.01
CA ARG A 109 -10.26 8.02 -1.48
C ARG A 109 -9.05 8.26 -2.40
N GLY A 110 -7.98 7.49 -2.28
CA GLY A 110 -6.75 7.66 -3.09
C GLY A 110 -6.32 6.43 -3.90
N GLY A 111 -7.15 5.38 -3.93
CA GLY A 111 -6.89 4.17 -4.70
C GLY A 111 -5.81 3.26 -4.08
N ARG A 112 -5.34 2.26 -4.85
CA ARG A 112 -4.44 1.21 -4.36
C ARG A 112 -3.09 1.72 -3.83
N GLY A 113 -2.66 2.90 -4.27
CA GLY A 113 -1.44 3.55 -3.78
C GLY A 113 -1.53 4.01 -2.31
N ASN A 114 -2.75 4.12 -1.76
CA ASN A 114 -2.99 4.53 -0.38
C ASN A 114 -3.10 3.35 0.61
N LEU A 115 -2.99 2.10 0.14
CA LEU A 115 -2.89 0.96 1.05
C LEU A 115 -1.70 1.15 1.99
N VAL A 116 -1.86 0.90 3.29
CA VAL A 116 -0.78 1.16 4.25
C VAL A 116 0.45 0.30 3.95
N GLU A 117 0.26 -0.94 3.47
CA GLU A 117 1.35 -1.78 3.01
C GLU A 117 2.08 -1.20 1.80
N ALA A 118 1.36 -0.60 0.84
CA ALA A 118 1.96 0.00 -0.35
C ALA A 118 2.74 1.28 0.00
N LEU A 119 2.21 2.10 0.92
CA LEU A 119 2.88 3.30 1.41
C LEU A 119 4.18 2.93 2.15
N VAL A 120 4.12 1.94 3.04
CA VAL A 120 5.27 1.48 3.84
C VAL A 120 6.33 0.84 2.95
N VAL A 121 5.96 -0.06 2.03
CA VAL A 121 6.89 -0.62 1.03
C VAL A 121 7.50 0.49 0.17
N GLY A 122 6.71 1.48 -0.23
CA GLY A 122 7.20 2.64 -0.96
C GLY A 122 8.28 3.41 -0.19
N MET A 123 8.06 3.70 1.09
CA MET A 123 9.06 4.37 1.93
C MET A 123 10.33 3.52 2.13
N MET A 124 10.18 2.20 2.29
CA MET A 124 11.33 1.29 2.40
C MET A 124 12.19 1.32 1.13
N ASN A 125 11.56 1.34 -0.04
CA ASN A 125 12.24 1.49 -1.33
C ASN A 125 12.91 2.86 -1.48
N ASP A 126 12.24 3.94 -1.07
CA ASP A 126 12.81 5.30 -1.10
C ASP A 126 14.09 5.38 -0.25
N ILE A 127 14.10 4.75 0.94
CA ILE A 127 15.30 4.72 1.81
C ILE A 127 16.42 3.89 1.18
N CYS A 128 16.10 2.77 0.53
CA CYS A 128 17.09 1.96 -0.17
C CYS A 128 17.72 2.75 -1.33
N ALA A 129 16.92 3.50 -2.09
CA ALA A 129 17.39 4.39 -3.15
C ALA A 129 18.27 5.51 -2.57
N LEU A 130 17.82 6.18 -1.51
CA LEU A 130 18.58 7.21 -0.82
C LEU A 130 19.96 6.70 -0.36
N ALA A 131 20.01 5.50 0.21
CA ALA A 131 21.25 4.92 0.71
C ALA A 131 22.25 4.63 -0.41
N LYS A 132 21.74 4.15 -1.56
CA LYS A 132 22.54 3.92 -2.76
C LYS A 132 23.04 5.22 -3.37
N ASP A 133 22.15 6.18 -3.60
CA ASP A 133 22.45 7.46 -4.26
C ASP A 133 23.40 8.33 -3.42
N SER A 134 23.28 8.24 -2.09
CA SER A 134 24.17 8.95 -1.15
C SER A 134 25.46 8.18 -0.83
N ALA A 135 25.67 7.02 -1.47
CA ALA A 135 26.80 6.11 -1.24
C ALA A 135 27.01 5.73 0.24
N ILE A 136 25.92 5.57 1.00
CA ILE A 136 25.91 5.15 2.42
C ILE A 136 25.37 3.72 2.61
N GLU A 137 25.01 3.01 1.53
CA GLU A 137 24.46 1.65 1.56
C GLU A 137 25.31 0.68 2.39
N ALA A 138 26.65 0.66 2.19
CA ALA A 138 27.55 -0.21 2.94
C ALA A 138 27.55 0.07 4.45
N THR A 139 27.35 1.33 4.86
CA THR A 139 27.25 1.71 6.28
C THR A 139 25.87 1.45 6.88
N MET A 140 24.89 1.12 6.03
CA MET A 140 23.50 0.85 6.39
C MET A 140 23.11 -0.61 6.11
N GLU A 141 24.07 -1.52 5.90
CA GLU A 141 23.83 -2.90 5.46
C GLU A 141 22.73 -3.60 6.29
N THR A 142 22.83 -3.53 7.63
CA THR A 142 21.83 -4.11 8.54
C THR A 142 20.44 -3.51 8.35
N GLN A 143 20.34 -2.18 8.18
CA GLN A 143 19.07 -1.50 7.98
C GLN A 143 18.48 -1.84 6.60
N ILE A 144 19.31 -1.85 5.57
CA ILE A 144 18.88 -2.19 4.20
C ILE A 144 18.39 -3.63 4.12
N LYS A 145 19.06 -4.56 4.80
CA LYS A 145 18.58 -5.93 4.92
C LYS A 145 17.21 -5.99 5.60
N ALA A 146 17.04 -5.34 6.75
CA ALA A 146 15.76 -5.31 7.46
C ALA A 146 14.62 -4.69 6.61
N LEU A 147 14.91 -3.66 5.83
CA LEU A 147 13.95 -3.07 4.89
C LEU A 147 13.56 -4.06 3.79
N ARG A 148 14.54 -4.76 3.19
CA ARG A 148 14.27 -5.75 2.13
C ARG A 148 13.48 -6.96 2.65
N ASP A 149 13.80 -7.45 3.85
CA ASP A 149 13.09 -8.55 4.49
C ASP A 149 11.62 -8.16 4.79
N ALA A 150 11.39 -6.92 5.24
CA ALA A 150 10.05 -6.39 5.47
C ALA A 150 9.27 -6.14 4.16
N ILE A 151 9.93 -5.68 3.10
CA ILE A 151 9.34 -5.55 1.76
C ILE A 151 8.86 -6.92 1.27
N ASP A 152 9.71 -7.95 1.37
CA ASP A 152 9.37 -9.30 0.94
C ASP A 152 8.18 -9.85 1.74
N THR A 153 8.19 -9.65 3.07
CA THR A 153 7.08 -10.05 3.94
C THR A 153 5.77 -9.39 3.49
N LEU A 154 5.72 -8.06 3.41
CA LEU A 154 4.50 -7.31 3.03
C LEU A 154 4.03 -7.62 1.60
N SER A 155 4.94 -7.86 0.67
CA SER A 155 4.61 -8.16 -0.73
C SER A 155 3.98 -9.55 -0.91
N ASN A 156 4.24 -10.47 0.01
CA ASN A 156 3.73 -11.84 -0.01
C ASN A 156 2.44 -12.01 0.82
N MET A 157 2.00 -10.99 1.55
CA MET A 157 0.76 -11.02 2.33
C MET A 157 -0.47 -10.73 1.46
N GLU A 158 -1.64 -11.18 1.92
CA GLU A 158 -2.91 -10.77 1.31
C GLU A 158 -3.09 -9.24 1.48
N PRO A 159 -3.64 -8.53 0.48
CA PRO A 159 -3.90 -7.10 0.60
C PRO A 159 -4.80 -6.79 1.81
N SER A 160 -4.48 -5.71 2.52
CA SER A 160 -5.24 -5.32 3.72
C SER A 160 -6.67 -4.89 3.39
N VAL A 161 -6.90 -4.31 2.20
CA VAL A 161 -8.23 -4.10 1.66
C VAL A 161 -8.39 -4.99 0.42
N PRO A 162 -9.29 -5.98 0.45
CA PRO A 162 -9.59 -6.80 -0.71
C PRO A 162 -10.04 -5.93 -1.88
N ASP A 163 -9.63 -6.30 -3.09
CA ASP A 163 -10.03 -5.57 -4.29
C ASP A 163 -11.55 -5.74 -4.50
N GLU A 164 -12.33 -4.71 -4.20
CA GLU A 164 -13.76 -4.72 -4.48
C GLU A 164 -14.04 -4.71 -6.00
N GLN A 165 -13.06 -4.51 -6.88
CA GLN A 165 -13.24 -4.76 -8.32
C GLN A 165 -13.53 -6.24 -8.62
N SER A 166 -13.28 -7.15 -7.67
CA SER A 166 -13.74 -8.54 -7.75
C SER A 166 -15.23 -8.70 -7.41
N LYS A 167 -15.81 -7.80 -6.61
CA LYS A 167 -17.25 -7.71 -6.38
C LYS A 167 -17.83 -6.78 -7.43
N LYS A 168 -18.09 -7.32 -8.62
CA LYS A 168 -18.97 -6.64 -9.59
C LYS A 168 -20.33 -6.47 -8.92
N ALA A 169 -20.56 -5.29 -8.34
CA ALA A 169 -21.82 -4.94 -7.72
C ALA A 169 -22.79 -4.60 -8.85
N PHE A 170 -23.81 -5.44 -9.03
CA PHE A 170 -24.83 -5.22 -10.03
C PHE A 170 -26.12 -4.83 -9.32
N SER A 171 -26.58 -3.61 -9.58
CA SER A 171 -27.85 -3.11 -9.06
C SER A 171 -28.86 -3.03 -10.20
N HIS A 172 -30.06 -3.60 -10.04
CA HIS A 172 -31.17 -3.46 -10.97
C HIS A 172 -32.35 -2.81 -10.25
N PHE A 173 -32.72 -1.61 -10.68
CA PHE A 173 -33.91 -0.90 -10.21
C PHE A 173 -34.90 -0.80 -11.36
N GLY A 174 -35.92 -1.67 -11.36
CA GLY A 174 -36.91 -1.78 -12.42
C GLY A 174 -37.49 -3.20 -12.52
N SER A 175 -38.35 -3.44 -13.50
CA SER A 175 -38.82 -4.80 -13.84
C SER A 175 -38.11 -5.30 -15.09
N GLY A 176 -37.56 -6.51 -15.03
CA GLY A 176 -36.86 -7.13 -16.14
C GLY A 176 -35.83 -8.14 -15.66
N HIS A 177 -35.18 -8.82 -16.60
CA HIS A 177 -34.09 -9.73 -16.28
C HIS A 177 -32.76 -9.00 -16.22
N GLN A 178 -32.02 -9.19 -15.13
CA GLN A 178 -30.63 -8.78 -15.04
C GLN A 178 -29.73 -10.00 -15.24
N PHE A 179 -28.92 -9.97 -16.30
CA PHE A 179 -28.03 -11.05 -16.68
C PHE A 179 -26.59 -10.60 -16.52
N ASN A 180 -25.95 -11.02 -15.43
CA ASN A 180 -24.60 -10.63 -15.11
C ASN A 180 -23.66 -11.84 -15.19
N ALA A 181 -22.61 -11.75 -16.01
CA ALA A 181 -21.50 -12.69 -15.98
C ALA A 181 -20.21 -11.94 -15.63
N THR A 182 -19.60 -12.31 -14.51
CA THR A 182 -18.35 -11.71 -14.07
C THR A 182 -17.13 -12.32 -14.77
N GLY A 183 -17.33 -13.44 -15.47
CA GLY A 183 -16.40 -14.11 -16.40
C GLY A 183 -17.10 -15.33 -17.03
N GLY A 184 -16.50 -15.93 -18.07
CA GLY A 184 -17.08 -17.07 -18.79
C GLY A 184 -18.14 -16.71 -19.84
N THR A 185 -18.77 -17.73 -20.43
CA THR A 185 -19.79 -17.58 -21.49
C THR A 185 -21.19 -17.61 -20.88
N GLN A 186 -22.00 -16.58 -21.14
CA GLN A 186 -23.38 -16.50 -20.68
C GLN A 186 -24.35 -16.61 -21.86
N ASN A 187 -25.25 -17.60 -21.80
CA ASN A 187 -26.24 -17.85 -22.83
C ASN A 187 -27.64 -17.69 -22.23
N ASN A 188 -28.33 -16.59 -22.52
CA ASN A 188 -29.66 -16.31 -21.96
C ASN A 188 -30.74 -16.46 -23.03
N ASN A 189 -31.79 -17.23 -22.74
CA ASN A 189 -33.01 -17.26 -23.54
C ASN A 189 -34.17 -16.66 -22.73
N VAL A 190 -34.75 -15.58 -23.23
CA VAL A 190 -35.85 -14.84 -22.55
C VAL A 190 -37.21 -15.06 -23.20
N GLY A 191 -37.31 -15.99 -24.15
CA GLY A 191 -38.55 -16.31 -24.88
C GLY A 191 -38.96 -17.78 -24.76
N SER A 192 -40.01 -18.17 -25.48
CA SER A 192 -40.55 -19.55 -25.48
C SER A 192 -39.79 -20.53 -26.39
N GLY A 193 -38.75 -20.06 -27.07
CA GLY A 193 -37.94 -20.88 -27.98
C GLY A 193 -37.10 -21.93 -27.24
N LYS A 194 -36.67 -22.97 -27.95
CA LYS A 194 -35.71 -23.96 -27.43
C LYS A 194 -34.29 -23.42 -27.58
N GLN A 195 -33.47 -23.55 -26.54
CA GLN A 195 -32.06 -23.19 -26.55
C GLN A 195 -31.20 -24.46 -26.49
N PHE A 196 -30.24 -24.58 -27.40
CA PHE A 196 -29.27 -25.67 -27.44
C PHE A 196 -27.89 -25.10 -27.15
N LEU A 197 -27.26 -25.56 -26.06
CA LEU A 197 -25.97 -25.05 -25.57
C LEU A 197 -24.88 -26.09 -25.83
N GLY A 198 -23.75 -25.67 -26.41
CA GLY A 198 -22.57 -26.53 -26.59
C GLY A 198 -21.31 -25.72 -26.96
N ASP A 199 -20.13 -26.19 -26.56
CA ASP A 199 -18.83 -25.69 -27.05
C ASP A 199 -18.44 -26.54 -28.26
N ILE A 200 -18.72 -26.07 -29.47
CA ILE A 200 -18.47 -26.81 -30.71
C ILE A 200 -17.03 -26.53 -31.14
N ARG A 201 -16.13 -27.49 -30.88
CA ARG A 201 -14.76 -27.49 -31.39
C ARG A 201 -14.56 -28.69 -32.31
N GLY A 202 -14.70 -28.50 -33.62
CA GLY A 202 -14.65 -29.55 -34.65
C GLY A 202 -15.84 -29.51 -35.61
N GLU A 203 -15.80 -30.32 -36.69
CA GLU A 203 -16.65 -30.24 -37.90
C GLU A 203 -18.18 -30.28 -37.69
N THR A 204 -18.88 -29.73 -38.69
CA THR A 204 -20.30 -29.43 -38.88
C THR A 204 -21.32 -30.17 -38.00
N VAL A 205 -22.15 -29.38 -37.31
CA VAL A 205 -23.34 -29.86 -36.58
C VAL A 205 -24.59 -29.73 -37.46
N THR A 206 -25.22 -30.85 -37.78
CA THR A 206 -26.54 -30.91 -38.43
C THR A 206 -27.64 -31.17 -37.41
N PHE A 207 -28.67 -30.33 -37.43
CA PHE A 207 -29.88 -30.49 -36.62
C PHE A 207 -30.98 -31.10 -37.51
N ASN A 208 -31.63 -32.17 -37.04
CA ASN A 208 -32.80 -32.78 -37.69
C ASN A 208 -34.11 -32.12 -37.24
#